data_AF-A0A415IRJ7-F1
#
_entry.id   AF-A0A415IRJ7-F1
#
_cell.length_a   1.000
_cell.length_b   1.000
_cell.length_c   1.000
_cell.angle_alpha   90.00
_cell.angle_beta   90.00
_cell.angle_gamma   90.00
#
_symmetry.space_group_name_H-M   'P 1'
#
loop_
_entity.id
_entity.type
_entity.pdbx_description
1 polymer ?
#
loop_
_entity_poly.entity_id
_entity_poly.type
_entity_poly.pdbx_seq_one_letter_code
_entity_poly.pdbx_strand_id
1 'polypeptide(L)'
;MRLKQVLTLALIAACGMGFVSCTAESKKTEQVMTQEKATYQKKYTNADFYKDGKFDQEAAKEAFLDMFKFYGVPYTPLMEKDIWFTDFGLGDFENVGMGGIFWVNDPEYGYFAHAIYLLPGQMIPEHAHVKTAFPAKHESWMVNHGWVYNFSEVGDETPNAPAVPASHGPIKSKNFVKQNVGDVLRLKELGTFHFMMAGPEGAIVDEWACYHDNDGLRFTNGQAAL
;
A
#
# COMPACT_ATOMS: atom_id res chain seq x y z
N MET A 1 -23.38 -36.79 60.51
CA MET A 1 -23.71 -36.20 61.83
C MET A 1 -22.46 -35.53 62.42
N ARG A 2 -22.32 -34.20 62.27
CA ARG A 2 -21.67 -33.28 63.23
C ARG A 2 -21.77 -31.85 62.72
N LEU A 3 -22.54 -31.08 63.47
CA LEU A 3 -22.81 -29.65 63.36
C LEU A 3 -21.66 -28.86 64.01
N LYS A 4 -21.40 -27.64 63.53
CA LYS A 4 -20.92 -26.43 64.25
C LYS A 4 -20.65 -25.35 63.18
N GLN A 5 -21.64 -24.54 62.79
CA GLN A 5 -21.95 -23.21 63.34
C GLN A 5 -20.70 -22.36 63.64
N VAL A 6 -20.47 -21.31 62.84
CA VAL A 6 -20.31 -19.94 63.35
C VAL A 6 -20.95 -18.97 62.36
N LEU A 7 -21.91 -18.22 62.91
CA LEU A 7 -22.67 -17.13 62.33
C LEU A 7 -21.85 -15.84 62.51
N THR A 8 -21.66 -15.04 61.46
CA THR A 8 -21.32 -13.62 61.66
C THR A 8 -22.32 -12.78 60.86
N LEU A 9 -23.30 -12.29 61.60
CA LEU A 9 -24.32 -11.35 61.18
C LEU A 9 -23.75 -9.95 61.35
N ALA A 10 -23.69 -9.15 60.29
CA ALA A 10 -23.54 -7.71 60.39
C ALA A 10 -24.69 -7.05 59.63
N LEU A 11 -25.70 -6.58 60.39
CA LEU A 11 -26.71 -5.64 59.91
C LEU A 11 -26.05 -4.27 59.76
N ILE A 12 -26.15 -3.64 58.58
CA ILE A 12 -26.19 -2.17 58.48
C ILE A 12 -27.29 -1.76 57.50
N ALA A 13 -28.30 -1.12 58.09
CA ALA A 13 -29.18 -0.06 57.62
C ALA A 13 -29.81 -0.10 56.21
N ALA A 14 -31.14 -0.16 56.23
CA ALA A 14 -32.01 0.19 55.12
C ALA A 14 -32.08 1.71 54.89
N CYS A 15 -31.93 2.12 53.63
CA CYS A 15 -32.57 3.28 53.00
C CYS A 15 -32.89 2.78 51.58
N GLY A 16 -34.13 2.64 51.17
CA GLY A 16 -35.02 3.76 50.86
C GLY A 16 -35.29 3.69 49.35
N MET A 17 -36.57 3.70 49.00
CA MET A 17 -37.15 3.35 47.70
C MET A 17 -36.58 4.12 46.50
N GLY A 18 -36.52 3.42 45.36
CA GLY A 18 -36.32 4.04 44.05
C GLY A 18 -36.24 2.99 42.95
N PHE A 19 -37.37 2.37 42.58
CA PHE A 19 -37.46 1.69 41.28
C PHE A 19 -37.41 2.76 40.19
N VAL A 20 -36.21 3.12 39.75
CA VAL A 20 -36.03 3.80 38.48
C VAL A 20 -36.12 2.73 37.40
N SER A 21 -37.28 2.69 36.74
CA SER A 21 -37.45 1.99 35.47
C SER A 21 -36.48 2.62 34.47
N CYS A 22 -35.29 2.04 34.28
CA CYS A 22 -34.46 2.32 33.13
C CYS A 22 -35.21 1.81 31.90
N THR A 23 -35.93 2.72 31.24
CA THR A 23 -36.37 2.55 29.86
C THR A 23 -35.13 2.25 29.03
N ALA A 24 -35.06 1.03 28.48
CA ALA A 24 -34.05 0.67 27.49
C ALA A 24 -34.27 1.56 26.26
N GLU A 25 -33.51 2.64 26.19
CA GLU A 25 -33.43 3.49 25.02
C GLU A 25 -32.72 2.67 23.94
N SER A 26 -33.51 2.05 23.07
CA SER A 26 -33.05 1.37 21.87
C SER A 26 -32.29 2.39 21.01
N LYS A 27 -30.97 2.49 21.19
CA LYS A 27 -30.09 3.16 20.23
C LYS A 27 -30.34 2.49 18.87
N LYS A 28 -31.06 3.20 18.01
CA LYS A 28 -31.07 2.90 16.57
C LYS A 28 -29.62 2.98 16.12
N THR A 29 -29.05 1.81 15.81
CA THR A 29 -27.83 1.75 15.02
C THR A 29 -28.18 2.36 13.67
N GLU A 30 -27.79 3.62 13.46
CA GLU A 30 -27.77 4.18 12.12
C GLU A 30 -26.86 3.28 11.29
N GLN A 31 -27.45 2.60 10.31
CA GLN A 31 -26.66 2.02 9.24
C GLN A 31 -25.97 3.20 8.56
N VAL A 32 -24.66 3.34 8.81
CA VAL A 32 -23.81 4.18 7.98
C VAL A 32 -23.90 3.61 6.58
N MET A 33 -24.76 4.20 5.76
CA MET A 33 -24.73 3.96 4.33
C MET A 33 -23.36 4.43 3.87
N THR A 34 -22.45 3.48 3.61
CA THR A 34 -21.23 3.74 2.87
C THR A 34 -21.67 4.24 1.50
N GLN A 35 -21.69 5.57 1.32
CA GLN A 35 -21.69 6.13 -0.02
C GLN A 35 -20.44 5.60 -0.70
N GLU A 36 -20.61 4.83 -1.78
CA GLU A 36 -19.50 4.50 -2.67
C GLU A 36 -18.88 5.82 -3.11
N LYS A 37 -17.69 6.14 -2.59
CA LYS A 37 -16.93 7.27 -3.08
C LYS A 37 -16.63 7.01 -4.55
N ALA A 38 -16.81 8.03 -5.39
CA ALA A 38 -16.36 7.96 -6.77
C ALA A 38 -14.89 7.52 -6.81
N THR A 39 -14.59 6.58 -7.70
CA THR A 39 -13.24 6.05 -7.92
C THR A 39 -12.59 6.79 -9.09
N TYR A 40 -11.27 6.95 -9.07
CA TYR A 40 -10.55 7.45 -10.24
C TYR A 40 -10.69 6.43 -11.38
N GLN A 41 -10.90 6.86 -12.63
CA GLN A 41 -11.21 5.94 -13.74
C GLN A 41 -10.56 6.38 -15.07
N LYS A 42 -9.65 7.36 -15.02
CA LYS A 42 -9.02 7.88 -16.23
C LYS A 42 -8.08 6.84 -16.81
N LYS A 43 -8.21 6.60 -18.12
CA LYS A 43 -7.36 5.67 -18.84
C LYS A 43 -6.30 6.44 -19.61
N TYR A 44 -5.12 5.88 -19.60
CA TYR A 44 -3.98 6.33 -20.37
C TYR A 44 -3.56 5.20 -21.30
N THR A 45 -2.92 5.57 -22.39
CA THR A 45 -2.26 4.66 -23.31
C THR A 45 -0.77 4.92 -23.30
N ASN A 46 0.03 3.93 -23.68
CA ASN A 46 1.48 4.12 -23.71
C ASN A 46 1.87 5.27 -24.63
N ALA A 47 1.13 5.51 -25.73
CA ALA A 47 1.39 6.63 -26.63
C ALA A 47 1.29 8.01 -25.95
N ASP A 48 0.52 8.15 -24.88
CA ASP A 48 0.36 9.41 -24.14
C ASP A 48 1.65 9.82 -23.41
N PHE A 49 2.56 8.88 -23.16
CA PHE A 49 3.76 9.08 -22.34
C PHE A 49 5.05 9.09 -23.15
N TYR A 50 4.98 9.06 -24.48
CA TYR A 50 6.17 9.00 -25.32
C TYR A 50 6.12 10.02 -26.44
N LYS A 51 7.21 10.77 -26.57
CA LYS A 51 7.43 11.72 -27.65
C LYS A 51 8.71 11.34 -28.39
N ASP A 52 8.60 11.12 -29.70
CA ASP A 52 9.71 10.69 -30.55
C ASP A 52 10.43 9.43 -30.01
N GLY A 53 9.67 8.50 -29.43
CA GLY A 53 10.17 7.25 -28.84
C GLY A 53 10.89 7.40 -27.50
N LYS A 54 10.81 8.57 -26.86
CA LYS A 54 11.40 8.84 -25.55
C LYS A 54 10.30 9.07 -24.51
N PHE A 55 10.53 8.55 -23.30
CA PHE A 55 9.63 8.75 -22.18
C PHE A 55 9.48 10.24 -21.83
N ASP A 56 8.24 10.71 -21.80
CA ASP A 56 7.85 12.09 -21.52
C ASP A 56 7.49 12.25 -20.03
N GLN A 57 8.48 12.71 -19.25
CA GLN A 57 8.37 12.95 -17.82
C GLN A 57 7.28 13.97 -17.46
N GLU A 58 7.05 14.98 -18.29
CA GLU A 58 6.01 15.99 -18.00
C GLU A 58 4.62 15.41 -18.22
N ALA A 59 4.41 14.60 -19.27
CA ALA A 59 3.15 13.89 -19.47
C ALA A 59 2.85 12.91 -18.31
N ALA A 60 3.86 12.17 -17.85
CA ALA A 60 3.75 11.30 -16.68
C ALA A 60 3.38 12.08 -15.41
N LYS A 61 4.06 13.20 -15.16
CA LYS A 61 3.78 14.10 -14.04
C LYS A 61 2.35 14.63 -14.09
N GLU A 62 1.89 15.14 -15.24
CA GLU A 62 0.52 15.63 -15.40
C GLU A 62 -0.52 14.56 -15.11
N ALA A 63 -0.26 13.30 -15.51
CA ALA A 63 -1.14 12.18 -15.19
C ALA A 63 -1.24 11.92 -13.68
N PHE A 64 -0.12 11.92 -12.96
CA PHE A 64 -0.13 11.75 -11.51
C PHE A 64 -0.76 12.95 -10.78
N LEU A 65 -0.51 14.18 -11.23
CA LEU A 65 -1.13 15.37 -10.63
C LEU A 65 -2.66 15.38 -10.80
N ASP A 66 -3.17 14.85 -11.92
CA ASP A 66 -4.61 14.66 -12.13
C ASP A 66 -5.19 13.65 -11.12
N MET A 67 -4.51 12.51 -10.91
CA MET A 67 -4.90 11.52 -9.91
C MET A 67 -4.79 12.08 -8.47
N PHE A 68 -3.74 12.86 -8.17
CA PHE A 68 -3.58 13.51 -6.87
C PHE A 68 -4.70 14.50 -6.59
N LYS A 69 -5.07 15.31 -7.58
CA LYS A 69 -6.20 16.23 -7.48
C LYS A 69 -7.51 15.48 -7.20
N PHE A 70 -7.73 14.35 -7.85
CA PHE A 70 -8.91 13.52 -7.61
C PHE A 70 -8.96 12.99 -6.17
N TYR A 71 -7.84 12.47 -5.66
CA TYR A 71 -7.75 11.92 -4.30
C TYR A 71 -7.53 12.98 -3.21
N GLY A 72 -7.37 14.25 -3.56
CA GLY A 72 -7.10 15.32 -2.60
C GLY A 72 -5.69 15.27 -2.01
N VAL A 73 -4.73 14.68 -2.72
CA VAL A 73 -3.32 14.67 -2.33
C VAL A 73 -2.68 16.01 -2.68
N PRO A 74 -2.11 16.75 -1.71
CA PRO A 74 -1.49 18.04 -1.98
C PRO A 74 -0.17 17.86 -2.71
N TYR A 75 0.02 18.57 -3.82
CA TYR A 75 1.32 18.69 -4.46
C TYR A 75 2.14 19.79 -3.79
N THR A 76 3.07 19.38 -2.93
CA THR A 76 3.84 20.31 -2.07
C THR A 76 5.14 20.77 -2.74
N PRO A 77 5.78 21.85 -2.27
CA PRO A 77 7.11 22.24 -2.74
C PRO A 77 8.18 21.15 -2.56
N LEU A 78 8.03 20.28 -1.55
CA LEU A 78 8.92 19.13 -1.38
C LEU A 78 8.72 18.11 -2.51
N MET A 79 7.46 17.80 -2.83
CA MET A 79 7.15 16.92 -3.96
C MET A 79 7.61 17.53 -5.29
N GLU A 80 7.46 18.83 -5.49
CA GLU A 80 7.93 19.47 -6.72
C GLU A 80 9.44 19.33 -6.93
N LYS A 81 10.21 19.32 -5.84
CA LYS A 81 11.66 19.14 -5.87
C LYS A 81 12.08 17.67 -6.01
N ASP A 82 11.41 16.78 -5.28
CA ASP A 82 11.90 15.41 -5.03
C ASP A 82 11.00 14.29 -5.57
N ILE A 83 9.85 14.54 -6.20
CA ILE A 83 9.08 13.46 -6.84
C ILE A 83 9.75 13.06 -8.17
N TRP A 84 9.69 11.77 -8.51
CA TRP A 84 10.14 11.24 -9.80
C TRP A 84 9.11 10.32 -10.41
N PHE A 85 9.23 10.13 -11.73
CA PHE A 85 8.43 9.21 -12.51
C PHE A 85 9.37 8.37 -13.36
N THR A 86 9.10 7.07 -13.49
CA THR A 86 9.99 6.15 -14.19
C THR A 86 9.21 5.07 -14.92
N ASP A 87 9.61 4.78 -16.15
CA ASP A 87 9.23 3.60 -16.93
C ASP A 87 10.25 2.45 -16.73
N PHE A 88 11.20 2.64 -15.83
CA PHE A 88 12.34 1.75 -15.56
C PHE A 88 13.19 1.44 -16.80
N GLY A 89 13.12 2.27 -17.85
CA GLY A 89 13.76 2.01 -19.15
C GLY A 89 13.08 0.92 -19.99
N LEU A 90 11.84 0.54 -19.66
CA LEU A 90 11.13 -0.56 -20.31
C LEU A 90 10.25 -0.13 -21.49
N GLY A 91 10.05 1.17 -21.72
CA GLY A 91 9.30 1.64 -22.87
C GLY A 91 7.78 1.38 -22.80
N ASP A 92 7.25 1.04 -21.62
CA ASP A 92 5.84 0.68 -21.40
C ASP A 92 5.31 1.30 -20.11
N PHE A 93 5.21 2.63 -20.07
CA PHE A 93 4.82 3.35 -18.86
C PHE A 93 3.35 3.17 -18.49
N GLU A 94 2.48 2.93 -19.49
CA GLU A 94 1.06 2.62 -19.25
C GLU A 94 0.91 1.45 -18.28
N ASN A 95 1.69 0.38 -18.49
CA ASN A 95 1.54 -0.84 -17.73
C ASN A 95 2.63 -1.02 -16.68
N VAL A 96 3.89 -0.67 -16.97
CA VAL A 96 5.06 -0.92 -16.12
C VAL A 96 5.81 0.38 -15.85
N GLY A 97 5.58 0.92 -14.65
CA GLY A 97 6.13 2.21 -14.26
C GLY A 97 5.65 2.62 -12.87
N MET A 98 6.14 3.75 -12.39
CA MET A 98 5.65 4.35 -11.15
C MET A 98 5.96 5.83 -11.06
N GLY A 99 5.19 6.53 -10.23
CA GLY A 99 5.61 7.75 -9.56
C GLY A 99 6.12 7.42 -8.16
N GLY A 100 7.10 8.18 -7.67
CA GLY A 100 7.71 7.92 -6.37
C GLY A 100 8.24 9.17 -5.69
N ILE A 101 8.21 9.18 -4.36
CA ILE A 101 8.99 10.12 -3.54
C ILE A 101 9.53 9.42 -2.30
N PHE A 102 10.81 9.56 -2.00
CA PHE A 102 11.41 9.16 -0.73
C PHE A 102 11.30 10.36 0.19
N TRP A 103 10.36 10.30 1.13
CA TRP A 103 10.23 11.30 2.17
C TRP A 103 11.47 11.33 3.07
N VAL A 104 12.01 10.14 3.33
CA VAL A 104 13.27 9.94 4.04
C VAL A 104 13.97 8.70 3.48
N ASN A 105 15.29 8.78 3.30
CA ASN A 105 16.15 7.62 3.09
C ASN A 105 17.47 7.84 3.84
N ASP A 106 17.48 7.53 5.14
CA ASP A 106 18.57 7.89 6.05
C ASP A 106 19.52 6.70 6.27
N PRO A 107 20.79 6.76 5.82
CA PRO A 107 21.76 5.68 5.99
C PRO A 107 22.41 5.63 7.38
N GLU A 108 22.39 6.73 8.15
CA GLU A 108 23.02 6.81 9.47
C GLU A 108 22.13 6.13 10.53
N TYR A 109 20.84 6.45 10.52
CA TYR A 109 19.84 5.91 11.43
C TYR A 109 19.06 4.74 10.82
N GLY A 110 19.24 4.47 9.53
CA GLY A 110 18.82 3.24 8.88
C GLY A 110 17.31 3.12 8.63
N TYR A 111 16.59 4.22 8.43
CA TYR A 111 15.14 4.22 8.21
C TYR A 111 14.72 4.92 6.92
N PHE A 112 13.57 4.50 6.42
CA PHE A 112 13.07 4.87 5.11
C PHE A 112 11.56 5.11 5.14
N ALA A 113 11.11 6.11 4.39
CA ALA A 113 9.71 6.40 4.16
C ALA A 113 9.52 6.82 2.69
N HIS A 114 8.58 6.18 2.01
CA HIS A 114 8.31 6.38 0.59
C HIS A 114 6.82 6.40 0.32
N ALA A 115 6.40 7.18 -0.68
CA ALA A 115 5.09 7.01 -1.29
C ALA A 115 5.27 6.52 -2.72
N ILE A 116 4.61 5.40 -3.01
CA ILE A 116 4.47 4.79 -4.33
C ILE A 116 3.16 5.28 -4.92
N TYR A 117 3.21 5.76 -6.15
CA TYR A 117 2.04 6.17 -6.92
C TYR A 117 1.93 5.31 -8.17
N LEU A 118 0.78 4.68 -8.37
CA LEU A 118 0.47 3.85 -9.52
C LEU A 118 -0.78 4.36 -10.22
N LEU A 119 -0.69 4.61 -11.51
CA LEU A 119 -1.84 4.90 -12.35
C LEU A 119 -2.76 3.65 -12.48
N PRO A 120 -4.01 3.80 -12.95
CA PRO A 120 -4.92 2.68 -13.17
C PRO A 120 -4.31 1.49 -13.91
N GLY A 121 -4.24 0.33 -13.24
CA GLY A 121 -3.70 -0.90 -13.80
C GLY A 121 -2.17 -0.98 -13.88
N GLN A 122 -1.45 0.10 -13.56
CA GLN A 122 0.01 0.16 -13.61
C GLN A 122 0.64 -0.74 -12.55
N MET A 123 1.80 -1.30 -12.83
CA MET A 123 2.57 -2.14 -11.92
C MET A 123 4.04 -1.77 -11.87
N ILE A 124 4.67 -2.01 -10.73
CA ILE A 124 6.12 -1.91 -10.56
C ILE A 124 6.75 -3.21 -11.10
N PRO A 125 7.91 -3.17 -11.78
CA PRO A 125 8.66 -4.38 -12.12
C PRO A 125 8.91 -5.26 -10.89
N GLU A 126 8.91 -6.58 -11.07
CA GLU A 126 9.27 -7.51 -9.98
C GLU A 126 10.71 -7.33 -9.55
N HIS A 127 10.89 -7.13 -8.25
CA HIS A 127 12.19 -6.86 -7.65
C HIS A 127 12.35 -7.49 -6.27
N ALA A 128 13.60 -7.54 -5.82
CA ALA A 128 14.01 -7.93 -4.49
C ALA A 128 15.09 -6.98 -3.98
N HIS A 129 15.24 -6.93 -2.66
CA HIS A 129 16.29 -6.20 -1.97
C HIS A 129 17.23 -7.17 -1.27
N VAL A 130 18.49 -7.21 -1.71
CA VAL A 130 19.52 -8.07 -1.14
C VAL A 130 20.46 -7.29 -0.24
N LYS A 131 21.16 -7.99 0.65
CA LYS A 131 22.14 -7.39 1.55
C LYS A 131 23.35 -6.85 0.77
N THR A 132 23.84 -5.69 1.17
CA THR A 132 25.05 -5.03 0.66
C THR A 132 25.99 -4.71 1.83
N ALA A 133 26.60 -3.52 1.85
CA ALA A 133 27.12 -2.92 3.08
C ALA A 133 26.01 -2.65 4.12
N PHE A 134 24.77 -2.46 3.66
CA PHE A 134 23.58 -2.30 4.51
C PHE A 134 22.78 -3.61 4.59
N PRO A 135 21.94 -3.80 5.63
CA PRO A 135 20.99 -4.92 5.67
C PRO A 135 20.08 -4.94 4.44
N ALA A 136 19.63 -6.13 4.05
CA ALA A 136 18.57 -6.26 3.04
C ALA A 136 17.33 -5.48 3.50
N LYS A 137 16.72 -4.71 2.59
CA LYS A 137 15.54 -3.90 2.90
C LYS A 137 14.42 -4.80 3.40
N HIS A 138 13.90 -4.52 4.59
CA HIS A 138 12.63 -5.06 5.05
C HIS A 138 11.61 -3.93 5.07
N GLU A 139 10.51 -4.15 4.40
CA GLU A 139 9.51 -3.12 4.14
C GLU A 139 8.10 -3.54 4.53
N SER A 140 7.25 -2.54 4.68
CA SER A 140 5.83 -2.66 4.94
C SER A 140 5.09 -1.58 4.19
N TRP A 141 3.91 -1.93 3.70
CA TRP A 141 3.14 -1.11 2.78
C TRP A 141 1.73 -0.95 3.30
N MET A 142 1.21 0.28 3.25
CA MET A 142 -0.19 0.59 3.53
C MET A 142 -0.80 1.26 2.31
N VAL A 143 -1.93 0.74 1.84
CA VAL A 143 -2.69 1.42 0.79
C VAL A 143 -3.45 2.59 1.41
N ASN A 144 -3.27 3.78 0.86
CA ASN A 144 -3.93 5.01 1.30
C ASN A 144 -5.12 5.37 0.39
N HIS A 145 -4.97 5.12 -0.92
CA HIS A 145 -6.02 5.32 -1.92
C HIS A 145 -6.04 4.17 -2.93
N GLY A 146 -7.22 3.84 -3.44
CA GLY A 146 -7.43 2.74 -4.37
C GLY A 146 -7.17 1.36 -3.74
N TRP A 147 -6.57 0.46 -4.51
CA TRP A 147 -6.12 -0.85 -4.03
C TRP A 147 -5.04 -1.43 -4.95
N VAL A 148 -4.25 -2.37 -4.43
CA VAL A 148 -3.24 -3.10 -5.21
C VAL A 148 -3.42 -4.62 -5.09
N TYR A 149 -3.02 -5.36 -6.11
CA TYR A 149 -2.55 -6.73 -5.95
C TYR A 149 -1.12 -6.67 -5.42
N ASN A 150 -0.87 -7.19 -4.23
CA ASN A 150 0.45 -7.32 -3.63
C ASN A 150 0.94 -8.76 -3.85
N PHE A 151 1.93 -8.92 -4.75
CA PHE A 151 2.49 -10.20 -5.15
C PHE A 151 3.75 -10.53 -4.35
N SER A 152 3.92 -11.81 -4.00
CA SER A 152 5.08 -12.34 -3.30
C SER A 152 5.52 -13.68 -3.89
N GLU A 153 6.83 -13.88 -3.96
CA GLU A 153 7.46 -15.18 -4.23
C GLU A 153 7.11 -16.22 -3.15
N VAL A 154 6.81 -15.78 -1.93
CA VAL A 154 6.53 -16.66 -0.80
C VAL A 154 5.03 -16.94 -0.65
N GLY A 155 4.68 -18.23 -0.62
CA GLY A 155 3.33 -18.74 -0.41
C GLY A 155 2.79 -19.52 -1.60
N ASP A 156 1.64 -20.14 -1.42
CA ASP A 156 1.00 -20.91 -2.49
C ASP A 156 0.51 -20.00 -3.62
N GLU A 157 0.55 -20.48 -4.86
CA GLU A 157 0.04 -19.74 -6.02
C GLU A 157 -1.44 -19.37 -5.82
N THR A 158 -1.76 -18.08 -5.88
CA THR A 158 -3.14 -17.61 -5.85
C THR A 158 -3.72 -17.76 -7.26
N PRO A 159 -4.86 -18.44 -7.45
CA PRO A 159 -5.44 -18.64 -8.78
C PRO A 159 -5.96 -17.33 -9.38
N ASN A 160 -6.12 -17.30 -10.71
CA ASN A 160 -6.69 -16.18 -11.47
C ASN A 160 -5.92 -14.86 -11.32
N ALA A 161 -4.59 -14.93 -11.43
CA ALA A 161 -3.76 -13.73 -11.50
C ALA A 161 -4.22 -12.78 -12.62
N PRO A 162 -4.17 -11.45 -12.40
CA PRO A 162 -4.39 -10.48 -13.47
C PRO A 162 -3.35 -10.66 -14.59
N ALA A 163 -3.70 -10.20 -15.79
CA ALA A 163 -2.77 -10.22 -16.91
C ALA A 163 -1.57 -9.29 -16.63
N VAL A 164 -0.37 -9.78 -16.93
CA VAL A 164 0.89 -9.03 -16.82
C VAL A 164 1.49 -8.90 -18.21
N PRO A 165 1.86 -7.68 -18.67
CA PRO A 165 2.42 -7.47 -20.00
C PRO A 165 3.82 -8.10 -20.11
N ALA A 166 4.22 -8.44 -21.34
CA ALA A 166 5.54 -9.01 -21.60
C ALA A 166 6.71 -8.09 -21.21
N SER A 167 6.48 -6.77 -21.23
CA SER A 167 7.41 -5.72 -20.79
C SER A 167 7.78 -5.83 -19.31
N HIS A 168 6.91 -6.39 -18.47
CA HIS A 168 7.20 -6.62 -17.04
C HIS A 168 8.34 -7.62 -16.84
N GLY A 169 8.44 -8.60 -17.74
CA GLY A 169 9.47 -9.63 -17.72
C GLY A 169 9.07 -10.91 -16.96
N PRO A 170 10.05 -11.74 -16.56
CA PRO A 170 9.78 -12.98 -15.84
C PRO A 170 9.22 -12.72 -14.43
N ILE A 171 8.29 -13.58 -14.00
CA ILE A 171 7.60 -13.46 -12.71
C ILE A 171 7.88 -14.70 -11.87
N LYS A 172 8.39 -14.50 -10.65
CA LYS A 172 8.49 -15.54 -9.61
C LYS A 172 7.33 -15.43 -8.62
N SER A 173 6.79 -14.24 -8.42
CA SER A 173 5.79 -13.93 -7.40
C SER A 173 4.40 -14.39 -7.83
N LYS A 174 4.02 -15.59 -7.37
CA LYS A 174 2.75 -16.25 -7.74
C LYS A 174 1.70 -16.22 -6.65
N ASN A 175 2.09 -15.94 -5.41
CA ASN A 175 1.14 -15.68 -4.35
C ASN A 175 0.78 -14.19 -4.38
N PHE A 176 -0.51 -13.86 -4.35
CA PHE A 176 -0.92 -12.46 -4.20
C PHE A 176 -2.17 -12.30 -3.35
N VAL A 177 -2.30 -11.10 -2.81
CA VAL A 177 -3.48 -10.64 -2.07
C VAL A 177 -3.95 -9.31 -2.64
N LYS A 178 -5.27 -9.09 -2.67
CA LYS A 178 -5.83 -7.77 -2.91
C LYS A 178 -5.75 -6.96 -1.62
N GLN A 179 -4.85 -5.98 -1.58
CA GLN A 179 -4.65 -5.07 -0.46
C GLN A 179 -5.51 -3.81 -0.68
N ASN A 180 -6.44 -3.56 0.23
CA ASN A 180 -7.36 -2.42 0.16
C ASN A 180 -6.88 -1.28 1.07
N VAL A 181 -7.51 -0.10 0.95
CA VAL A 181 -7.21 1.06 1.80
C VAL A 181 -7.19 0.68 3.29
N GLY A 182 -6.11 1.04 3.98
CA GLY A 182 -5.90 0.79 5.41
C GLY A 182 -5.28 -0.57 5.73
N ASP A 183 -5.25 -1.52 4.79
CA ASP A 183 -4.54 -2.78 4.98
C ASP A 183 -3.03 -2.51 5.04
N VAL A 184 -2.37 -3.05 6.06
CA VAL A 184 -0.91 -3.00 6.20
C VAL A 184 -0.35 -4.40 5.99
N LEU A 185 0.45 -4.57 4.94
CA LEU A 185 1.17 -5.81 4.66
C LEU A 185 2.67 -5.56 4.75
N ARG A 186 3.42 -6.63 4.95
CA ARG A 186 4.88 -6.57 5.04
C ARG A 186 5.51 -7.60 4.12
N LEU A 187 6.74 -7.33 3.69
CA LEU A 187 7.54 -8.33 2.98
C LEU A 187 7.58 -9.61 3.82
N LYS A 188 7.24 -10.74 3.20
CA LYS A 188 7.06 -12.02 3.92
C LYS A 188 8.39 -12.59 4.40
N GLU A 189 9.42 -12.49 3.56
CA GLU A 189 10.77 -12.95 3.85
C GLU A 189 11.80 -12.04 3.18
N LEU A 190 12.91 -11.77 3.88
CA LEU A 190 13.99 -10.92 3.37
C LEU A 190 14.56 -11.46 2.06
N GLY A 191 14.84 -10.56 1.11
CA GLY A 191 15.47 -10.91 -0.16
C GLY A 191 14.57 -11.66 -1.15
N THR A 192 13.27 -11.77 -0.88
CA THR A 192 12.32 -12.42 -1.79
C THR A 192 11.72 -11.44 -2.78
N PHE A 193 11.43 -11.95 -3.98
CA PHE A 193 10.84 -11.15 -5.04
C PHE A 193 9.39 -10.79 -4.74
N HIS A 194 9.02 -9.58 -5.13
CA HIS A 194 7.69 -9.04 -4.96
C HIS A 194 7.43 -7.92 -5.98
N PHE A 195 6.15 -7.60 -6.18
CA PHE A 195 5.71 -6.41 -6.90
C PHE A 195 4.28 -6.05 -6.52
N MET A 196 3.84 -4.87 -6.98
CA MET A 196 2.47 -4.43 -6.86
C MET A 196 1.89 -4.05 -8.21
N MET A 197 0.61 -4.34 -8.40
CA MET A 197 -0.20 -3.88 -9.52
C MET A 197 -1.42 -3.15 -8.98
N ALA A 198 -1.65 -1.91 -9.42
CA ALA A 198 -2.82 -1.15 -9.03
C ALA A 198 -4.11 -1.70 -9.65
N GLY A 199 -5.22 -1.48 -8.94
CA GLY A 199 -6.55 -1.67 -9.47
C GLY A 199 -6.89 -0.68 -10.61
N PRO A 200 -8.12 -0.77 -11.16
CA PRO A 200 -8.59 0.11 -12.23
C PRO A 200 -8.77 1.57 -11.80
N GLU A 201 -8.58 1.86 -10.51
CA GLU A 201 -8.64 3.20 -9.94
C GLU A 201 -7.26 3.78 -9.58
N GLY A 202 -6.19 3.08 -9.93
CA GLY A 202 -4.85 3.44 -9.47
C GLY A 202 -4.68 3.13 -7.99
N ALA A 203 -3.51 3.49 -7.46
CA ALA A 203 -3.23 3.33 -6.04
C ALA A 203 -2.20 4.33 -5.54
N ILE A 204 -2.33 4.66 -4.26
CA ILE A 204 -1.30 5.37 -3.49
C ILE A 204 -0.95 4.49 -2.31
N VAL A 205 0.33 4.11 -2.22
CA VAL A 205 0.84 3.18 -1.22
C VAL A 205 1.97 3.84 -0.45
N ASP A 206 1.81 3.94 0.86
CA ASP A 206 2.87 4.38 1.75
C ASP A 206 3.75 3.17 2.12
N GLU A 207 5.06 3.30 1.95
CA GLU A 207 6.07 2.30 2.28
C GLU A 207 6.94 2.80 3.43
N TRP A 208 7.15 1.94 4.42
CA TRP A 208 8.14 2.15 5.48
C TRP A 208 9.08 0.96 5.55
N ALA A 209 10.37 1.26 5.67
CA ALA A 209 11.40 0.23 5.67
C ALA A 209 12.63 0.66 6.48
N CYS A 210 13.58 -0.26 6.61
CA CYS A 210 14.96 0.17 6.82
C CYS A 210 15.53 0.83 5.54
N TYR A 211 16.71 1.46 5.65
CA TYR A 211 17.39 2.18 4.57
C TYR A 211 17.30 1.48 3.20
N HIS A 212 16.99 2.25 2.16
CA HIS A 212 16.97 1.79 0.78
C HIS A 212 18.34 2.01 0.13
N ASP A 213 19.02 0.91 -0.17
CA ASP A 213 20.28 0.90 -0.90
C ASP A 213 20.07 0.40 -2.34
N ASN A 214 20.33 1.26 -3.32
CA ASN A 214 20.21 0.93 -4.74
C ASN A 214 21.16 -0.22 -5.15
N ASP A 215 22.33 -0.34 -4.51
CA ASP A 215 23.26 -1.45 -4.80
C ASP A 215 22.67 -2.82 -4.42
N GLY A 216 21.62 -2.84 -3.58
CA GLY A 216 20.88 -4.02 -3.16
C GLY A 216 19.66 -4.34 -4.03
N LEU A 217 19.28 -3.47 -4.98
CA LEU A 217 18.08 -3.65 -5.80
C LEU A 217 18.31 -4.65 -6.93
N ARG A 218 17.43 -5.65 -7.05
CA ARG A 218 17.51 -6.68 -8.10
C ARG A 218 16.16 -6.81 -8.78
N PHE A 219 16.10 -6.56 -10.09
CA PHE A 219 14.91 -6.83 -10.90
C PHE A 219 14.97 -8.23 -11.52
N THR A 220 13.82 -8.86 -11.73
CA THR A 220 13.75 -10.07 -12.58
C THR A 220 13.90 -9.75 -14.06
N ASN A 221 13.43 -8.57 -14.48
CA ASN A 221 13.69 -8.05 -15.80
C ASN A 221 15.07 -7.36 -15.83
N GLY A 222 16.04 -7.97 -16.52
CA GLY A 222 17.40 -7.46 -16.61
C GLY A 222 17.56 -6.15 -17.41
N GLN A 223 16.50 -5.64 -18.05
CA GLN A 223 16.48 -4.33 -18.69
C GLN A 223 15.96 -3.23 -17.77
N ALA A 224 15.27 -3.59 -16.68
CA ALA A 224 14.72 -2.63 -15.73
C ALA A 224 15.84 -1.99 -14.89
N ALA A 225 15.76 -0.68 -14.68
CA ALA A 225 16.67 0.06 -13.82
C ALA A 225 15.96 1.24 -13.14
N LEU A 226 16.47 1.65 -11.98
CA LEU A 226 16.08 2.86 -11.25
C LEU A 226 17.26 3.83 -11.17
#